data_AF-A0A836RD54-F1
#
_entry.id   AF-A0A836RD54-F1
#
_cell.length_a   1.000
_cell.length_b   1.000
_cell.length_c   1.000
_cell.angle_alpha   90.00
_cell.angle_beta   90.00
_cell.angle_gamma   90.00
#
_symmetry.space_group_name_H-M   'P 1'
#
loop_
_entity.id
_entity.type
_entity.pdbx_description
1 polymer ?
#
loop_
_entity_poly.entity_id
_entity_poly.type
_entity_poly.pdbx_seq_one_letter_code
_entity_poly.pdbx_strand_id
1 'polypeptide(L)'
;IKIHPLVCTAFNADFDGDQIAVHVPLSFEARAESRLLMLSSNNILSPASGKPLAVPTQDIVLGVYYLTYSPYKTEEEILKHAKKVYSSINEALLVHQFEVLNKEEGLSRVQEPIKVKINGKIRGTTIGRILFNSVFPEDFEFYNEIVKKSTFEKLVIEIYTKYGNAKTVEVLDKLKNLGFEYSTLSGISTGIGDLEIPTDKGSIIKEAEKKVEEINIRFEAGMLTQEEKEIEVSEIWGEASKRVGNTILENLGEENSLFIMADSGARGSKDQISQLAGMRGLMADATGKIIDFPIKSSFKEGLSVLEYFYSTHGARKGLADTALRTAKSGYLTRRLVDVSQDLIVREEDCGTSEGIVVTDLMNDGVVIESLKDRITGRVSCNAILDPETGESIVDENEEITPEKAEKIEKAGIKEVKIRSVLT
;
A
#
# COMPACT_ATOMS: atom_id res chain seq x y z
N ILE A 1 -28.61 5.18 2.43
CA ILE A 1 -28.07 4.32 1.34
C ILE A 1 -27.02 3.41 2.00
N LYS A 2 -26.97 2.13 1.65
CA LYS A 2 -25.86 1.25 2.06
C LYS A 2 -24.99 1.00 0.83
N ILE A 3 -23.70 1.25 0.93
CA ILE A 3 -22.74 1.01 -0.15
C ILE A 3 -21.75 -0.08 0.26
N HIS A 4 -21.21 -0.75 -0.75
CA HIS A 4 -20.25 -1.83 -0.53
C HIS A 4 -18.88 -1.25 -0.10
N PRO A 5 -18.19 -1.78 0.93
CA PRO A 5 -16.93 -1.21 1.41
C PRO A 5 -15.81 -1.13 0.34
N LEU A 6 -15.73 -2.12 -0.56
CA LEU A 6 -14.71 -2.17 -1.60
C LEU A 6 -14.90 -1.10 -2.71
N VAL A 7 -16.05 -0.42 -2.76
CA VAL A 7 -16.24 0.68 -3.73
C VAL A 7 -15.93 2.06 -3.13
N CYS A 8 -15.77 2.17 -1.80
CA CYS A 8 -15.54 3.45 -1.13
C CYS A 8 -14.28 4.17 -1.64
N THR A 9 -13.22 3.41 -1.95
CA THR A 9 -11.99 3.98 -2.53
C THR A 9 -12.24 4.62 -3.89
N ALA A 10 -13.06 4.00 -4.75
CA ALA A 10 -13.39 4.56 -6.06
C ALA A 10 -14.30 5.79 -5.97
N PHE A 11 -15.24 5.80 -5.01
CA PHE A 11 -16.07 6.98 -4.72
C PHE A 11 -15.31 8.08 -3.97
N ASN A 12 -14.12 7.79 -3.43
CA ASN A 12 -13.43 8.61 -2.46
C ASN A 12 -14.38 9.07 -1.34
N ALA A 13 -15.21 8.15 -0.87
CA ALA A 13 -16.25 8.39 0.13
C ALA A 13 -15.87 7.73 1.44
N ASP A 14 -16.21 8.38 2.54
CA ASP A 14 -16.16 7.81 3.87
C ASP A 14 -17.56 7.76 4.51
N PHE A 15 -17.61 7.45 5.81
CA PHE A 15 -18.87 7.30 6.54
C PHE A 15 -19.03 8.36 7.64
N ASP A 16 -18.46 9.56 7.46
CA ASP A 16 -18.54 10.65 8.44
C ASP A 16 -19.71 11.64 8.21
N GLY A 17 -20.46 11.47 7.11
CA GLY A 17 -21.58 12.33 6.74
C GLY A 17 -21.81 12.50 5.24
N ASP A 18 -20.95 11.90 4.41
CA ASP A 18 -21.05 11.94 2.95
C ASP A 18 -22.43 11.56 2.41
N GLN A 19 -22.85 12.28 1.35
CA GLN A 19 -24.13 12.10 0.69
C GLN A 19 -23.93 11.58 -0.74
N ILE A 20 -24.76 10.61 -1.13
CA ILE A 20 -24.72 10.01 -2.47
C ILE A 20 -26.07 10.23 -3.15
N ALA A 21 -26.04 10.78 -4.38
CA ALA A 21 -27.21 10.91 -5.23
C ALA A 21 -27.52 9.59 -5.97
N VAL A 22 -28.79 9.22 -6.05
CA VAL A 22 -29.25 8.01 -6.73
C VAL A 22 -30.13 8.40 -7.91
N HIS A 23 -29.77 7.92 -9.10
CA HIS A 23 -30.52 8.13 -10.33
C HIS A 23 -31.10 6.80 -10.82
N VAL A 24 -32.30 6.82 -11.41
CA VAL A 24 -32.98 5.63 -11.92
C VAL A 24 -32.98 5.65 -13.44
N PRO A 25 -32.31 4.71 -14.14
CA PRO A 25 -32.37 4.64 -15.60
C PRO A 25 -33.76 4.18 -16.05
N LEU A 26 -34.42 5.01 -16.88
CA LEU A 26 -35.82 4.77 -17.29
C LEU A 26 -35.93 4.03 -18.62
N SER A 27 -35.13 4.39 -19.62
CA SER A 27 -35.18 3.77 -20.94
C SER A 27 -34.56 2.38 -20.93
N PHE A 28 -34.94 1.56 -21.92
CA PHE A 28 -34.39 0.21 -22.05
C PHE A 28 -32.89 0.26 -22.32
N GLU A 29 -32.45 1.21 -23.15
CA GLU A 29 -31.07 1.44 -23.52
C GLU A 29 -30.24 1.85 -22.30
N ALA A 30 -30.71 2.82 -21.51
CA ALA A 30 -30.00 3.28 -20.31
C ALA A 30 -29.90 2.17 -19.25
N ARG A 31 -30.93 1.33 -19.12
CA ARG A 31 -30.89 0.16 -18.23
C ARG A 31 -29.89 -0.89 -18.71
N ALA A 32 -29.82 -1.13 -20.02
CA ALA A 32 -28.86 -2.07 -20.61
C ALA A 32 -27.43 -1.56 -20.42
N GLU A 33 -27.17 -0.29 -20.74
CA GLU A 33 -25.89 0.38 -20.52
C GLU A 33 -25.45 0.33 -19.04
N SER A 34 -26.36 0.66 -18.12
CA SER A 34 -26.08 0.61 -16.68
C SER A 34 -25.68 -0.80 -16.21
N ARG A 35 -26.28 -1.85 -16.78
CA ARG A 35 -25.98 -3.24 -16.43
C ARG A 35 -24.71 -3.79 -17.08
N LEU A 36 -24.46 -3.42 -18.33
CA LEU A 36 -23.38 -3.98 -19.13
C LEU A 36 -22.06 -3.21 -18.96
N LEU A 37 -22.11 -1.89 -18.77
CA LEU A 37 -20.91 -1.04 -18.70
C LEU A 37 -20.69 -0.47 -17.29
N MET A 38 -21.73 0.09 -16.67
CA MET A 38 -21.56 0.86 -15.42
C MET A 38 -21.61 0.02 -14.13
N LEU A 39 -21.88 -1.28 -14.24
CA LEU A 39 -21.98 -2.15 -13.06
C LEU A 39 -20.64 -2.18 -12.31
N SER A 40 -20.66 -2.08 -10.98
CA SER A 40 -19.45 -2.00 -10.17
C SER A 40 -18.53 -3.21 -10.35
N SER A 41 -19.10 -4.39 -10.60
CA SER A 41 -18.35 -5.62 -10.88
C SER A 41 -17.49 -5.55 -12.13
N ASN A 42 -17.77 -4.63 -13.06
CA ASN A 42 -16.99 -4.47 -14.29
C ASN A 42 -15.82 -3.50 -14.10
N ASN A 43 -15.87 -2.66 -13.06
CA ASN A 43 -14.96 -1.53 -12.85
C ASN A 43 -14.03 -1.80 -11.65
N ILE A 44 -13.36 -2.95 -11.66
CA ILE A 44 -12.44 -3.34 -10.58
C ILE A 44 -11.01 -2.84 -10.79
N LEU A 45 -10.63 -2.48 -12.02
CA LEU A 45 -9.34 -1.91 -12.37
C LEU A 45 -9.47 -0.40 -12.65
N SER A 46 -8.41 0.35 -12.36
CA SER A 46 -8.31 1.77 -12.65
C SER A 46 -8.11 1.99 -14.15
N PRO A 47 -8.97 2.78 -14.82
CA PRO A 47 -8.74 3.16 -16.22
C PRO A 47 -7.43 3.94 -16.43
N ALA A 48 -6.93 4.61 -15.38
CA ALA A 48 -5.73 5.45 -15.46
C ALA A 48 -4.42 4.65 -15.41
N SER A 49 -4.40 3.48 -14.76
CA SER A 49 -3.16 2.75 -14.48
C SER A 49 -3.24 1.23 -14.61
N GLY A 50 -4.42 0.66 -14.85
CA GLY A 50 -4.65 -0.79 -14.86
C GLY A 50 -4.54 -1.45 -13.48
N LYS A 51 -4.17 -0.70 -12.43
CA LYS A 51 -4.08 -1.24 -11.06
C LYS A 51 -5.47 -1.47 -10.47
N PRO A 52 -5.67 -2.48 -9.61
CA PRO A 52 -6.95 -2.71 -8.96
C PRO A 52 -7.41 -1.52 -8.11
N LEU A 53 -8.65 -1.08 -8.30
CA LEU A 53 -9.33 -0.11 -7.44
C LEU A 53 -10.08 -0.80 -6.30
N ALA A 54 -10.67 -1.97 -6.57
CA ALA A 54 -11.45 -2.74 -5.61
C ALA A 54 -10.55 -3.61 -4.72
N VAL A 55 -9.67 -2.99 -3.94
CA VAL A 55 -8.73 -3.67 -3.04
C VAL A 55 -9.25 -3.59 -1.60
N PRO A 56 -9.14 -4.66 -0.80
CA PRO A 56 -9.35 -4.60 0.64
C PRO A 56 -8.58 -3.44 1.30
N THR A 57 -9.23 -2.71 2.18
CA THR A 57 -8.63 -1.58 2.92
C THR A 57 -8.87 -1.71 4.42
N GLN A 58 -8.04 -1.04 5.22
CA GLN A 58 -8.17 -0.87 6.66
C GLN A 58 -8.47 -2.20 7.39
N ASP A 59 -9.63 -2.32 8.03
CA ASP A 59 -10.01 -3.44 8.90
C ASP A 59 -9.96 -4.80 8.19
N ILE A 60 -10.30 -4.85 6.90
CA ILE A 60 -10.23 -6.10 6.11
C ILE A 60 -8.76 -6.55 5.99
N VAL A 61 -7.85 -5.60 5.75
CA VAL A 61 -6.40 -5.87 5.71
C VAL A 61 -5.90 -6.30 7.08
N LEU A 62 -6.36 -5.64 8.14
CA LEU A 62 -5.97 -5.96 9.52
C LEU A 62 -6.39 -7.38 9.91
N GLY A 63 -7.62 -7.77 9.63
CA GLY A 63 -8.13 -9.10 9.94
C GLY A 63 -7.41 -10.22 9.19
N VAL A 64 -7.12 -10.01 7.90
CA VAL A 64 -6.35 -10.98 7.10
C VAL A 64 -4.88 -11.02 7.51
N TYR A 65 -4.28 -9.87 7.85
CA TYR A 65 -2.92 -9.82 8.39
C TYR A 65 -2.84 -10.64 9.68
N TYR A 66 -3.77 -10.42 10.62
CA TYR A 66 -3.87 -11.22 11.85
C TYR A 66 -4.05 -12.71 11.55
N LEU A 67 -4.93 -13.06 10.61
CA LEU A 67 -5.19 -14.44 10.21
C LEU A 67 -3.95 -15.13 9.63
N THR A 68 -3.16 -14.41 8.82
CA THR A 68 -1.99 -14.97 8.10
C THR A 68 -0.67 -14.82 8.86
N TYR A 69 -0.68 -14.10 9.98
CA TYR A 69 0.48 -13.89 10.84
C TYR A 69 1.03 -15.22 11.36
N SER A 70 2.36 -15.28 11.45
CA SER A 70 3.11 -16.40 12.01
C SER A 70 4.35 -15.81 12.68
N PRO A 71 4.70 -16.27 13.90
CA PRO A 71 5.95 -15.87 14.55
C PRO A 71 7.20 -16.38 13.80
N TYR A 72 7.04 -17.31 12.87
CA TYR A 72 8.10 -17.83 12.01
C TYR A 72 7.92 -17.34 10.57
N LYS A 73 9.01 -16.82 9.98
CA LYS A 73 8.99 -16.19 8.66
C LYS A 73 9.13 -17.19 7.52
N THR A 74 9.86 -18.28 7.74
CA THR A 74 10.10 -19.30 6.72
C THR A 74 9.28 -20.57 6.97
N GLU A 75 8.93 -21.26 5.88
CA GLU A 75 8.24 -22.56 5.95
C GLU A 75 9.07 -23.60 6.74
N GLU A 76 10.39 -23.58 6.60
CA GLU A 76 11.29 -24.49 7.33
C GLU A 76 11.25 -24.27 8.85
N GLU A 77 11.19 -23.02 9.29
CA GLU A 77 11.06 -22.69 10.72
C GLU A 77 9.69 -23.12 11.25
N ILE A 78 8.63 -22.90 10.49
CA ILE A 78 7.28 -23.37 10.84
C ILE A 78 7.28 -24.90 10.99
N LEU A 79 7.90 -25.63 10.06
CA LEU A 79 8.04 -27.09 10.15
C LEU A 79 8.82 -27.54 11.40
N LYS A 80 9.85 -26.81 11.83
CA LYS A 80 10.61 -27.18 13.04
C LYS A 80 9.79 -27.01 14.32
N HIS A 81 8.94 -25.99 14.38
CA HIS A 81 8.18 -25.64 15.58
C HIS A 81 6.75 -26.18 15.61
N ALA A 82 6.27 -26.73 14.50
CA ALA A 82 4.94 -27.32 14.41
C ALA A 82 4.80 -28.59 15.27
N LYS A 83 3.88 -28.53 16.22
CA LYS A 83 3.57 -29.62 17.16
C LYS A 83 2.50 -30.58 16.61
N LYS A 84 1.54 -30.05 15.85
CA LYS A 84 0.44 -30.81 15.26
C LYS A 84 0.73 -31.15 13.80
N VAL A 85 0.31 -32.35 13.39
CA VAL A 85 0.48 -32.85 12.02
C VAL A 85 -0.86 -33.35 11.52
N TYR A 86 -1.27 -32.90 10.34
CA TYR A 86 -2.53 -33.26 9.70
C TYR A 86 -2.28 -33.92 8.35
N SER A 87 -3.07 -34.94 8.05
CA SER A 87 -3.01 -35.69 6.80
C SER A 87 -3.63 -34.95 5.61
N SER A 88 -4.48 -33.95 5.87
CA SER A 88 -5.12 -33.11 4.84
C SER A 88 -5.56 -31.74 5.38
N ILE A 89 -5.84 -30.81 4.48
CA ILE A 89 -6.45 -29.50 4.80
C ILE A 89 -7.79 -29.67 5.53
N ASN A 90 -8.64 -30.60 5.06
CA ASN A 90 -9.96 -30.83 5.64
C ASN A 90 -9.88 -31.33 7.09
N GLU A 91 -8.90 -32.20 7.38
CA GLU A 91 -8.67 -32.66 8.76
C GLU A 91 -8.23 -31.51 9.66
N ALA A 92 -7.30 -30.67 9.21
CA ALA A 92 -6.84 -29.51 9.97
C ALA A 92 -8.00 -28.54 10.30
N LEU A 93 -8.86 -28.26 9.32
CA LEU A 93 -10.04 -27.40 9.50
C LEU A 93 -11.09 -28.03 10.40
N LEU A 94 -11.34 -29.34 10.28
CA LEU A 94 -12.29 -30.06 11.13
C LEU A 94 -11.84 -30.05 12.59
N VAL A 95 -10.57 -30.36 12.84
CA VAL A 95 -10.00 -30.33 14.20
C VAL A 95 -10.10 -28.92 14.77
N HIS A 96 -9.76 -27.89 14.00
CA HIS A 96 -9.91 -26.50 14.42
C HIS A 96 -11.36 -26.15 14.80
N GLN A 97 -12.34 -26.56 13.99
CA GLN A 97 -13.76 -26.34 14.30
C GLN A 97 -14.19 -27.03 15.60
N PHE A 98 -13.73 -28.27 15.83
CA PHE A 98 -14.01 -28.98 17.08
C PHE A 98 -13.35 -28.32 18.30
N GLU A 99 -12.11 -27.86 18.18
CA GLU A 99 -11.40 -27.14 19.25
C GLU A 99 -12.14 -25.84 19.63
N VAL A 100 -12.60 -25.08 18.63
CA VAL A 100 -13.41 -23.87 18.83
C VAL A 100 -14.73 -24.17 19.54
N LEU A 101 -15.43 -25.25 19.14
CA LEU A 101 -16.71 -25.66 19.76
C LEU A 101 -16.55 -26.12 21.21
N ASN A 102 -15.45 -26.83 21.52
CA ASN A 102 -15.21 -27.38 22.85
C ASN A 102 -14.61 -26.36 23.84
N LYS A 103 -14.34 -25.12 23.42
CA LYS A 103 -13.80 -24.02 24.24
C LYS A 103 -12.50 -24.35 24.99
N GLU A 104 -11.82 -25.45 24.64
CA GLU A 104 -10.59 -25.85 25.33
C GLU A 104 -9.48 -24.83 25.09
N GLU A 105 -9.49 -24.21 23.91
CA GLU A 105 -8.68 -23.07 23.51
C GLU A 105 -9.59 -22.16 22.68
N GLY A 106 -9.63 -20.85 22.97
CA GLY A 106 -10.52 -19.91 22.27
C GLY A 106 -10.28 -19.86 20.75
N LEU A 107 -10.97 -18.94 20.06
CA LEU A 107 -10.75 -18.61 18.63
C LEU A 107 -9.29 -18.16 18.29
N SER A 108 -8.33 -18.34 19.21
CA SER A 108 -6.99 -17.75 19.29
C SER A 108 -5.84 -18.61 18.75
N ARG A 109 -6.09 -19.69 18.01
CA ARG A 109 -5.01 -20.57 17.48
C ARG A 109 -4.87 -20.63 15.97
N VAL A 110 -5.43 -19.65 15.25
CA VAL A 110 -5.24 -19.57 13.79
C VAL A 110 -3.78 -19.36 13.39
N GLN A 111 -2.94 -18.81 14.28
CA GLN A 111 -1.52 -18.54 14.06
C GLN A 111 -0.60 -19.70 14.50
N GLU A 112 -1.16 -20.81 15.03
CA GLU A 112 -0.35 -21.94 15.49
C GLU A 112 0.40 -22.61 14.32
N PRO A 113 1.72 -22.85 14.42
CA PRO A 113 2.48 -23.62 13.45
C PRO A 113 1.99 -25.07 13.35
N ILE A 114 1.66 -25.50 12.14
CA ILE A 114 1.17 -26.86 11.85
C ILE A 114 1.90 -27.46 10.64
N LYS A 115 1.96 -28.79 10.61
CA LYS A 115 2.36 -29.54 9.41
C LYS A 115 1.13 -30.10 8.74
N VAL A 116 0.96 -29.86 7.45
CA VAL A 116 -0.19 -30.37 6.70
C VAL A 116 0.27 -30.86 5.34
N LYS A 117 -0.34 -31.95 4.85
CA LYS A 117 -0.09 -32.45 3.51
C LYS A 117 -0.91 -31.64 2.49
N ILE A 118 -0.23 -30.89 1.62
CA ILE A 118 -0.81 -30.08 0.54
C ILE A 118 -0.18 -30.55 -0.77
N ASN A 119 -1.01 -30.92 -1.76
CA ASN A 119 -0.56 -31.40 -3.07
C ASN A 119 0.50 -32.52 -2.99
N GLY A 120 0.30 -33.46 -2.05
CA GLY A 120 1.17 -34.61 -1.86
C GLY A 120 2.44 -34.36 -1.03
N LYS A 121 2.79 -33.10 -0.74
CA LYS A 121 3.98 -32.72 0.06
C LYS A 121 3.58 -32.25 1.45
N ILE A 122 4.40 -32.54 2.46
CA ILE A 122 4.23 -31.96 3.81
C ILE A 122 4.75 -30.54 3.76
N ARG A 123 3.88 -29.58 4.06
CA ARG A 123 4.21 -28.16 4.15
C ARG A 123 4.05 -27.63 5.58
N GLY A 124 4.86 -26.65 5.94
CA GLY A 124 4.74 -25.91 7.20
C GLY A 124 3.87 -24.68 7.00
N THR A 125 2.74 -24.59 7.70
CA THR A 125 1.83 -23.44 7.57
C THR A 125 1.10 -23.17 8.89
N THR A 126 0.09 -22.29 8.88
CA THR A 126 -0.82 -22.04 10.00
C THR A 126 -2.26 -22.31 9.57
N ILE A 127 -3.15 -22.57 10.54
CA ILE A 127 -4.58 -22.78 10.26
C ILE A 127 -5.18 -21.54 9.57
N GLY A 128 -4.75 -20.35 9.97
CA GLY A 128 -5.22 -19.11 9.38
C GLY A 128 -4.81 -18.93 7.93
N ARG A 129 -3.59 -19.35 7.55
CA ARG A 129 -3.20 -19.39 6.13
C ARG A 129 -4.02 -20.41 5.34
N ILE A 130 -4.39 -21.55 5.92
CA ILE A 130 -5.30 -22.51 5.27
C ILE A 130 -6.68 -21.87 5.03
N LEU A 131 -7.23 -21.20 6.05
CA LEU A 131 -8.52 -20.49 5.95
C LEU A 131 -8.47 -19.37 4.92
N PHE A 132 -7.37 -18.61 4.89
CA PHE A 132 -7.14 -17.59 3.87
C PHE A 132 -7.16 -18.20 2.47
N ASN A 133 -6.48 -19.33 2.26
CA ASN A 133 -6.46 -19.99 0.95
C ASN A 133 -7.81 -20.59 0.51
N SER A 134 -8.73 -20.86 1.45
CA SER A 134 -10.06 -21.39 1.12
C SER A 134 -10.94 -20.42 0.32
N VAL A 135 -10.58 -19.13 0.27
CA VAL A 135 -11.31 -18.12 -0.52
C VAL A 135 -10.96 -18.16 -2.00
N PHE A 136 -9.81 -18.74 -2.35
CA PHE A 136 -9.31 -18.79 -3.72
C PHE A 136 -9.87 -20.00 -4.48
N PRO A 137 -9.81 -19.99 -5.83
CA PRO A 137 -10.09 -21.16 -6.65
C PRO A 137 -9.18 -22.36 -6.30
N GLU A 138 -9.66 -23.59 -6.49
CA GLU A 138 -8.94 -24.82 -6.11
C GLU A 138 -7.57 -24.99 -6.80
N ASP A 139 -7.41 -24.43 -8.00
CA ASP A 139 -6.19 -24.47 -8.80
C ASP A 139 -5.29 -23.25 -8.59
N PHE A 140 -5.61 -22.39 -7.62
CA PHE A 140 -4.74 -21.29 -7.20
C PHE A 140 -3.57 -21.80 -6.37
N GLU A 141 -2.42 -21.14 -6.51
CA GLU A 141 -1.24 -21.52 -5.75
C GLU A 141 -1.44 -21.23 -4.26
N PHE A 142 -1.04 -22.17 -3.40
CA PHE A 142 -1.18 -22.01 -1.97
C PHE A 142 -0.29 -20.89 -1.45
N TYR A 143 -0.90 -19.78 -1.03
CA TYR A 143 -0.21 -18.61 -0.51
C TYR A 143 0.20 -18.84 0.96
N ASN A 144 1.51 -18.91 1.23
CA ASN A 144 2.05 -19.28 2.54
C ASN A 144 2.91 -18.16 3.17
N GLU A 145 2.53 -16.90 2.98
CA GLU A 145 3.22 -15.74 3.54
C GLU A 145 2.26 -14.84 4.30
N ILE A 146 2.82 -13.85 5.03
CA ILE A 146 2.03 -12.83 5.71
C ILE A 146 1.49 -11.85 4.66
N VAL A 147 0.17 -11.62 4.69
CA VAL A 147 -0.49 -10.77 3.71
C VAL A 147 -0.56 -9.34 4.23
N LYS A 148 0.11 -8.41 3.53
CA LYS A 148 0.05 -6.96 3.78
C LYS A 148 -0.83 -6.28 2.75
N LYS A 149 -1.13 -4.99 2.94
CA LYS A 149 -1.88 -4.19 1.95
C LYS A 149 -1.32 -4.29 0.52
N SER A 150 0.00 -4.18 0.35
CA SER A 150 0.66 -4.28 -0.96
C SER A 150 0.56 -5.67 -1.59
N THR A 151 0.43 -6.72 -0.78
CA THR A 151 0.22 -8.08 -1.25
C THR A 151 -1.16 -8.25 -1.87
N PHE A 152 -2.19 -7.59 -1.33
CA PHE A 152 -3.55 -7.67 -1.89
C PHE A 152 -3.61 -7.14 -3.32
N GLU A 153 -2.94 -6.04 -3.62
CA GLU A 153 -2.89 -5.49 -4.98
C GLU A 153 -2.35 -6.53 -5.98
N LYS A 154 -1.27 -7.23 -5.61
CA LYS A 154 -0.67 -8.27 -6.45
C LYS A 154 -1.60 -9.47 -6.62
N LEU A 155 -2.17 -9.97 -5.53
CA LEU A 155 -3.08 -11.12 -5.55
C LEU A 155 -4.32 -10.84 -6.41
N VAL A 156 -4.89 -9.64 -6.32
CA VAL A 156 -6.07 -9.27 -7.12
C VAL A 156 -5.72 -9.22 -8.61
N ILE A 157 -4.56 -8.69 -8.99
CA ILE A 157 -4.08 -8.71 -10.38
C ILE A 157 -3.88 -10.15 -10.86
N GLU A 158 -3.23 -10.99 -10.06
CA GLU A 158 -2.96 -12.38 -10.43
C GLU A 158 -4.24 -13.18 -10.67
N ILE A 159 -5.23 -13.03 -9.77
CA ILE A 159 -6.54 -13.68 -9.90
C ILE A 159 -7.29 -13.14 -11.12
N TYR A 160 -7.23 -11.83 -11.36
CA TYR A 160 -7.85 -11.22 -12.53
C TYR A 160 -7.26 -11.75 -13.84
N THR A 161 -5.94 -11.82 -13.95
CA THR A 161 -5.26 -12.30 -15.14
C THR A 161 -5.51 -13.79 -15.39
N LYS A 162 -5.50 -14.62 -14.33
CA LYS A 162 -5.64 -16.08 -14.47
C LYS A 162 -7.09 -16.56 -14.61
N TYR A 163 -8.03 -15.94 -13.90
CA TYR A 163 -9.42 -16.42 -13.81
C TYR A 163 -10.48 -15.46 -14.37
N GLY A 164 -10.06 -14.24 -14.73
CA GLY A 164 -10.95 -13.21 -15.23
C GLY A 164 -11.83 -12.56 -14.17
N ASN A 165 -12.55 -11.53 -14.62
CA ASN A 165 -13.28 -10.60 -13.76
C ASN A 165 -14.31 -11.26 -12.82
N ALA A 166 -15.15 -12.17 -13.34
CA ALA A 166 -16.25 -12.74 -12.57
C ALA A 166 -15.76 -13.52 -11.33
N LYS A 167 -14.65 -14.24 -11.46
CA LYS A 167 -14.05 -14.97 -10.34
C LYS A 167 -13.33 -14.04 -9.38
N THR A 168 -12.66 -13.01 -9.86
CA THR A 168 -12.05 -11.98 -9.00
C THR A 168 -13.08 -11.33 -8.08
N VAL A 169 -14.26 -10.98 -8.61
CA VAL A 169 -15.35 -10.39 -7.79
C VAL A 169 -15.83 -11.36 -6.71
N GLU A 170 -16.02 -12.65 -7.03
CA GLU A 170 -16.39 -13.68 -6.06
C GLU A 170 -15.36 -13.81 -4.93
N VAL A 171 -14.07 -13.82 -5.28
CA VAL A 171 -12.97 -13.90 -4.31
C VAL A 171 -12.90 -12.65 -3.44
N LEU A 172 -13.05 -11.46 -4.03
CA LEU A 172 -13.05 -10.19 -3.28
C LEU A 172 -14.16 -10.14 -2.23
N ASP A 173 -15.35 -10.65 -2.55
CA ASP A 173 -16.45 -10.73 -1.60
C ASP A 173 -16.16 -11.72 -0.45
N LYS A 174 -15.57 -12.88 -0.76
CA LYS A 174 -15.14 -13.87 0.24
C LYS A 174 -14.05 -13.29 1.14
N LEU A 175 -13.05 -12.61 0.57
CA LEU A 175 -11.96 -11.95 1.29
C LEU A 175 -12.48 -10.86 2.24
N LYS A 176 -13.43 -10.05 1.77
CA LYS A 176 -14.09 -9.03 2.60
C LYS A 176 -14.74 -9.67 3.83
N ASN A 177 -15.53 -10.73 3.64
CA ASN A 177 -16.23 -11.38 4.74
C ASN A 177 -15.24 -12.00 5.74
N LEU A 178 -14.23 -12.72 5.22
CA LEU A 178 -13.17 -13.32 6.03
C LEU A 178 -12.39 -12.27 6.83
N GLY A 179 -11.99 -11.17 6.18
CA GLY A 179 -11.26 -10.10 6.83
C GLY A 179 -12.06 -9.43 7.94
N PHE A 180 -13.34 -9.13 7.74
CA PHE A 180 -14.18 -8.55 8.81
C PHE A 180 -14.42 -9.52 9.97
N GLU A 181 -14.62 -10.80 9.68
CA GLU A 181 -14.80 -11.84 10.70
C GLU A 181 -13.56 -11.92 11.60
N TYR A 182 -12.38 -12.11 11.01
CA TYR A 182 -11.14 -12.24 11.77
C TYR A 182 -10.64 -10.91 12.35
N SER A 183 -11.01 -9.77 11.77
CA SER A 183 -10.78 -8.47 12.40
C SER A 183 -11.60 -8.30 13.69
N THR A 184 -12.79 -8.89 13.75
CA THR A 184 -13.63 -8.86 14.97
C THR A 184 -13.09 -9.84 16.02
N LEU A 185 -12.71 -11.04 15.58
CA LEU A 185 -12.22 -12.10 16.46
C LEU A 185 -10.83 -11.82 17.03
N SER A 186 -9.98 -11.08 16.31
CA SER A 186 -8.65 -10.72 16.77
C SER A 186 -8.69 -9.87 18.05
N GLY A 187 -9.78 -9.14 18.29
CA GLY A 187 -9.91 -8.27 19.45
C GLY A 187 -8.86 -7.16 19.49
N ILE A 188 -8.23 -6.83 18.35
CA ILE A 188 -7.22 -5.78 18.25
C ILE A 188 -7.86 -4.46 18.68
N SER A 189 -7.25 -3.84 19.69
CA SER A 189 -7.69 -2.58 20.27
C SER A 189 -6.46 -1.74 20.57
N THR A 190 -6.63 -0.42 20.56
CA THR A 190 -5.55 0.53 20.86
C THR A 190 -5.81 1.21 22.21
N GLY A 191 -4.89 1.04 23.15
CA GLY A 191 -4.87 1.72 24.42
C GLY A 191 -3.71 2.71 24.53
N ILE A 192 -3.77 3.59 25.54
CA ILE A 192 -2.64 4.49 25.88
C ILE A 192 -1.40 3.71 26.35
N GLY A 193 -1.60 2.50 26.86
CA GLY A 193 -0.54 1.57 27.27
C GLY A 193 0.32 1.09 26.10
N ASP A 194 -0.29 0.90 24.92
CA ASP A 194 0.37 0.37 23.74
C ASP A 194 1.42 1.32 23.15
N LEU A 195 1.34 2.61 23.49
CA LEU A 195 2.28 3.64 23.06
C LEU A 195 3.53 3.64 23.94
N GLU A 196 4.45 2.70 23.76
CA GLU A 196 5.67 2.68 24.57
C GLU A 196 6.64 3.81 24.19
N ILE A 197 7.04 4.62 25.18
CA ILE A 197 8.03 5.68 24.98
C ILE A 197 9.41 5.04 25.14
N PRO A 198 10.31 5.16 24.17
CA PRO A 198 11.63 4.56 24.24
C PRO A 198 12.45 5.22 25.35
N THR A 199 13.13 4.40 26.16
CA THR A 199 14.02 4.88 27.24
C THR A 199 15.14 5.77 26.73
N ASP A 200 15.61 5.49 25.51
CA ASP A 200 16.71 6.19 24.85
C ASP A 200 16.30 7.55 24.27
N LYS A 201 15.00 7.89 24.28
CA LYS A 201 14.53 9.20 23.80
C LYS A 201 15.29 10.35 24.45
N GLY A 202 15.44 10.31 25.78
CA GLY A 202 16.08 11.37 26.54
C GLY A 202 17.56 11.53 26.23
N SER A 203 18.28 10.44 25.93
CA SER A 203 19.69 10.51 25.55
C SER A 203 19.87 11.05 24.13
N ILE A 204 19.01 10.64 23.18
CA ILE A 204 19.03 11.14 21.80
C ILE A 204 18.77 12.65 21.75
N ILE A 205 17.77 13.14 22.50
CA ILE A 205 17.46 14.57 22.57
C ILE A 205 18.63 15.36 23.16
N LYS A 206 19.26 14.88 24.23
CA LYS A 206 20.43 15.54 24.84
C LYS A 206 21.63 15.58 23.89
N GLU A 207 21.84 14.54 23.11
CA GLU A 207 22.90 14.50 22.08
C GLU A 207 22.65 15.58 21.02
N ALA A 208 21.41 15.71 20.54
CA ALA A 208 21.03 16.73 19.58
C ALA A 208 21.16 18.15 20.16
N GLU A 209 20.71 18.38 21.40
CA GLU A 209 20.84 19.67 22.09
C GLU A 209 22.31 20.11 22.20
N LYS A 210 23.21 19.18 22.53
CA LYS A 210 24.65 19.47 22.61
C LYS A 210 25.23 19.86 21.25
N LYS A 211 24.87 19.16 20.16
CA LYS A 211 25.31 19.51 18.81
C LYS A 211 24.81 20.89 18.38
N VAL A 212 23.56 21.22 18.72
CA VAL A 212 22.97 22.55 18.44
C VAL A 212 23.67 23.65 19.26
N GLU A 213 24.05 23.37 20.51
CA GLU A 213 24.85 24.29 21.33
C GLU A 213 26.23 24.57 20.70
N GLU A 214 26.91 23.53 20.18
CA GLU A 214 28.16 23.70 19.44
C GLU A 214 28.00 24.57 18.18
N ILE A 215 26.88 24.46 17.46
CA ILE A 215 26.55 25.32 16.31
C ILE A 215 26.31 26.76 16.76
N ASN A 216 25.56 26.95 17.86
CA ASN A 216 25.30 28.29 18.40
C ASN A 216 26.60 28.99 18.79
N ILE A 217 27.57 28.28 19.38
CA ILE A 217 28.89 28.82 19.69
C ILE A 217 29.65 29.24 18.42
N ARG A 218 29.63 28.41 17.36
CA ARG A 218 30.26 28.75 16.07
C ARG A 218 29.60 29.96 15.41
N PHE A 219 28.28 30.06 15.51
CA PHE A 219 27.51 31.19 15.01
C PHE A 219 27.85 32.48 15.78
N GLU A 220 27.90 32.43 17.12
CA GLU A 220 28.32 33.57 17.96
C GLU A 220 29.76 34.00 17.69
N ALA A 221 30.64 33.06 17.33
CA ALA A 221 32.01 33.34 16.90
C ALA A 221 32.10 33.93 15.47
N GLY A 222 30.99 34.09 14.76
CA GLY A 222 30.91 34.62 13.40
C GLY A 222 31.41 33.65 12.31
N MET A 223 31.49 32.35 12.61
CA MET A 223 31.96 31.33 11.67
C MET A 223 30.87 30.81 10.72
N LEU A 224 29.59 31.06 11.04
CA LEU A 224 28.43 30.61 10.28
C LEU A 224 27.51 31.78 9.97
N THR A 225 26.90 31.75 8.80
CA THR A 225 25.78 32.64 8.46
C THR A 225 24.48 32.15 9.10
N GLN A 226 23.46 33.01 9.14
CA GLN A 226 22.13 32.65 9.67
C GLN A 226 21.49 31.51 8.86
N GLU A 227 21.66 31.51 7.54
CA GLU A 227 21.12 30.47 6.66
C GLU A 227 21.81 29.12 6.88
N GLU A 228 23.15 29.11 7.00
CA GLU A 228 23.91 27.89 7.29
C GLU A 228 23.54 27.31 8.65
N LYS A 229 23.39 28.16 9.68
CA LYS A 229 22.90 27.73 11.00
C LYS A 229 21.54 27.04 10.88
N GLU A 230 20.59 27.64 10.17
CA GLU A 230 19.23 27.10 10.04
C GLU A 230 19.23 25.73 9.35
N ILE A 231 20.07 25.55 8.32
CA ILE A 231 20.23 24.28 7.62
C ILE A 231 20.83 23.22 8.55
N GLU A 232 21.97 23.51 9.19
CA GLU A 232 22.65 22.54 10.06
C GLU A 232 21.77 22.13 11.27
N VAL A 233 21.07 23.08 11.88
CA VAL A 233 20.16 22.78 13.00
C VAL A 233 18.96 21.96 12.51
N SER A 234 18.44 22.26 11.32
CA SER A 234 17.36 21.48 10.71
C SER A 234 17.78 20.03 10.46
N GLU A 235 19.01 19.80 9.98
CA GLU A 235 19.55 18.47 9.75
C GLU A 235 19.70 17.69 11.06
N ILE A 236 20.28 18.29 12.11
CA ILE A 236 20.46 17.61 13.40
C ILE A 236 19.13 17.17 14.01
N TRP A 237 18.13 18.05 14.03
CA TRP A 237 16.82 17.69 14.56
C TRP A 237 16.06 16.73 13.65
N GLY A 238 16.26 16.80 12.34
CA GLY A 238 15.74 15.84 11.38
C GLY A 238 16.29 14.43 11.61
N GLU A 239 17.60 14.31 11.82
CA GLU A 239 18.26 13.04 12.17
C GLU A 239 17.80 12.51 13.53
N ALA A 240 17.74 13.38 14.54
CA ALA A 240 17.28 13.01 15.88
C ALA A 240 15.83 12.48 15.85
N SER A 241 14.93 13.16 15.13
CA SER A 241 13.54 12.74 14.98
C SER A 241 13.40 11.39 14.27
N LYS A 242 14.19 11.15 13.22
CA LYS A 242 14.24 9.84 12.54
C LYS A 242 14.77 8.74 13.45
N ARG A 243 15.83 9.01 14.21
CA ARG A 243 16.42 8.06 15.16
C ARG A 243 15.43 7.67 16.25
N VAL A 244 14.75 8.65 16.86
CA VAL A 244 13.67 8.41 17.83
C VAL A 244 12.55 7.58 17.21
N GLY A 245 12.12 7.91 15.99
CA GLY A 245 11.07 7.17 15.27
C GLY A 245 11.42 5.70 15.03
N ASN A 246 12.66 5.41 14.63
CA ASN A 246 13.11 4.04 14.42
C ASN A 246 13.18 3.25 15.73
N THR A 247 13.71 3.86 16.80
CA THR A 247 13.80 3.20 18.11
C THR A 247 12.42 2.85 18.69
N ILE A 248 11.38 3.64 18.40
CA ILE A 248 9.99 3.29 18.81
C ILE A 248 9.55 2.00 18.12
N LEU A 249 9.73 1.91 16.81
CA LEU A 249 9.29 0.76 16.04
C LEU A 249 10.06 -0.51 16.40
N GLU A 250 11.33 -0.38 16.76
CA GLU A 250 12.15 -1.50 17.25
C GLU A 250 11.74 -1.97 18.65
N ASN A 251 11.27 -1.05 19.50
CA ASN A 251 10.84 -1.38 20.86
C ASN A 251 9.38 -1.88 20.93
N LEU A 252 8.53 -1.51 19.96
CA LEU A 252 7.19 -2.06 19.87
C LEU A 252 7.27 -3.55 19.52
N GLY A 253 6.82 -4.43 20.42
CA GLY A 253 6.73 -5.86 20.16
C GLY A 253 5.83 -6.18 18.96
N GLU A 254 6.10 -7.29 18.26
CA GLU A 254 5.35 -7.69 17.07
C GLU A 254 3.84 -7.93 17.35
N GLU A 255 3.48 -8.25 18.60
CA GLU A 255 2.10 -8.45 19.04
C GLU A 255 1.37 -7.13 19.42
N ASN A 256 2.08 -6.01 19.47
CA ASN A 256 1.49 -4.73 19.81
C ASN A 256 0.50 -4.27 18.73
N SER A 257 -0.71 -3.89 19.12
CA SER A 257 -1.78 -3.47 18.21
C SER A 257 -1.36 -2.35 17.25
N LEU A 258 -0.59 -1.36 17.72
CA LEU A 258 -0.14 -0.25 16.88
C LEU A 258 0.91 -0.69 15.87
N PHE A 259 1.80 -1.60 16.28
CA PHE A 259 2.75 -2.20 15.36
C PHE A 259 2.02 -2.98 14.27
N ILE A 260 1.06 -3.83 14.64
CA ILE A 260 0.24 -4.61 13.70
C ILE A 260 -0.49 -3.69 12.70
N MET A 261 -1.09 -2.60 13.17
CA MET A 261 -1.80 -1.65 12.31
C MET A 261 -0.89 -0.98 11.27
N ALA A 262 0.32 -0.58 11.67
CA ALA A 262 1.28 0.04 10.77
C ALA A 262 1.99 -0.96 9.85
N ASP A 263 2.42 -2.11 10.36
CA ASP A 263 3.15 -3.11 9.57
C ASP A 263 2.25 -3.79 8.52
N SER A 264 0.97 -4.02 8.85
CA SER A 264 -0.02 -4.50 7.88
C SER A 264 -0.31 -3.51 6.75
N GLY A 265 -0.03 -2.22 6.98
CA GLY A 265 -0.42 -1.13 6.08
C GLY A 265 -1.92 -0.82 6.11
N ALA A 266 -2.66 -1.35 7.09
CA ALA A 266 -4.09 -1.09 7.25
C ALA A 266 -4.35 0.38 7.59
N ARG A 267 -3.66 0.91 8.61
CA ARG A 267 -3.77 2.31 9.05
C ARG A 267 -2.57 2.70 9.90
N GLY A 268 -2.10 3.94 9.73
CA GLY A 268 -0.94 4.44 10.47
C GLY A 268 0.34 4.36 9.65
N SER A 269 1.12 5.43 9.64
CA SER A 269 2.49 5.44 9.13
C SER A 269 3.50 5.46 10.28
N LYS A 270 4.76 5.11 9.96
CA LYS A 270 5.89 5.24 10.90
C LYS A 270 6.00 6.65 11.49
N ASP A 271 5.78 7.67 10.67
CA ASP A 271 5.82 9.07 11.10
C ASP A 271 4.69 9.41 12.07
N GLN A 272 3.49 8.86 11.85
CA GLN A 272 2.35 9.07 12.76
C GLN A 272 2.60 8.40 14.11
N ILE A 273 3.16 7.18 14.13
CA ILE A 273 3.55 6.51 15.38
C ILE A 273 4.65 7.30 16.10
N SER A 274 5.64 7.80 15.36
CA SER A 274 6.70 8.65 15.91
C SER A 274 6.16 9.92 16.56
N GLN A 275 5.13 10.55 15.99
CA GLN A 275 4.49 11.72 16.61
C GLN A 275 3.69 11.37 17.88
N LEU A 276 3.14 10.15 17.97
CA LEU A 276 2.34 9.73 19.13
C LEU A 276 3.20 9.44 20.37
N ALA A 277 4.33 8.75 20.22
CA ALA A 277 5.16 8.29 21.34
C ALA A 277 6.60 8.84 21.35
N GLY A 278 7.05 9.41 20.24
CA GLY A 278 8.42 9.88 20.05
C GLY A 278 8.59 11.35 20.26
N MET A 279 8.64 12.09 19.17
CA MET A 279 8.64 13.56 19.18
C MET A 279 8.03 14.05 17.88
N ARG A 280 7.41 15.23 17.93
CA ARG A 280 6.78 15.79 16.73
C ARG A 280 7.80 16.42 15.77
N GLY A 281 8.96 16.83 16.28
CA GLY A 281 10.06 17.36 15.47
C GLY A 281 9.88 18.82 15.09
N LEU A 282 10.48 19.20 13.97
CA LEU A 282 10.47 20.57 13.47
C LEU A 282 9.14 20.90 12.78
N MET A 283 8.69 22.14 12.94
CA MET A 283 7.50 22.67 12.28
C MET A 283 7.89 23.79 11.32
N ALA A 284 7.18 23.88 10.20
CA ALA A 284 7.26 25.02 9.30
C ALA A 284 6.26 26.11 9.72
N ASP A 285 6.67 27.35 9.55
CA ASP A 285 5.80 28.51 9.70
C ASP A 285 4.84 28.68 8.50
N ALA A 286 4.07 29.78 8.50
CA ALA A 286 3.16 30.09 7.40
C ALA A 286 3.90 30.34 6.06
N THR A 287 5.14 30.83 6.10
CA THR A 287 5.96 31.09 4.90
C THR A 287 6.58 29.81 4.33
N GLY A 288 6.67 28.75 5.13
CA GLY A 288 7.37 27.51 4.78
C GLY A 288 8.78 27.44 5.36
N LYS A 289 9.22 28.46 6.10
CA LYS A 289 10.49 28.47 6.81
C LYS A 289 10.39 27.55 8.03
N ILE A 290 11.42 26.73 8.23
CA ILE A 290 11.51 25.86 9.40
C ILE A 290 11.80 26.71 10.64
N ILE A 291 11.02 26.48 11.69
CA ILE A 291 11.19 27.16 12.98
C ILE A 291 12.30 26.45 13.75
N ASP A 292 13.31 27.22 14.20
CA ASP A 292 14.43 26.78 15.06
C ASP A 292 13.97 26.45 16.51
N PHE A 293 12.79 25.86 16.65
CA PHE A 293 12.22 25.43 17.91
C PHE A 293 11.56 24.06 17.71
N PRO A 294 12.25 22.95 18.02
CA PRO A 294 11.73 21.61 17.84
C PRO A 294 10.68 21.30 18.92
N ILE A 295 9.64 20.58 18.53
CA ILE A 295 8.68 20.01 19.46
C ILE A 295 9.23 18.66 19.95
N LYS A 296 9.79 18.67 21.15
CA LYS A 296 10.45 17.51 21.79
C LYS A 296 9.43 16.55 22.41
N SER A 297 8.28 17.07 22.82
CA SER A 297 7.20 16.28 23.40
C SER A 297 6.41 15.51 22.35
N SER A 298 5.84 14.39 22.74
CA SER A 298 4.90 13.58 21.95
C SER A 298 3.45 13.84 22.37
N PHE A 299 2.48 13.31 21.61
CA PHE A 299 1.08 13.39 22.02
C PHE A 299 0.79 12.59 23.30
N LYS A 300 1.50 11.50 23.57
CA LYS A 300 1.35 10.73 24.81
C LYS A 300 1.79 11.54 26.04
N GLU A 301 2.88 12.29 25.92
CA GLU A 301 3.40 13.12 27.02
C GLU A 301 2.61 14.42 27.20
N GLY A 302 1.93 14.88 26.14
CA GLY A 302 1.29 16.19 26.07
C GLY A 302 2.26 17.28 25.61
N LEU A 303 1.70 18.36 25.09
CA LEU A 303 2.46 19.49 24.54
C LEU A 303 2.37 20.68 25.49
N SER A 304 3.49 21.39 25.66
CA SER A 304 3.48 22.70 26.32
C SER A 304 2.71 23.74 25.50
N VAL A 305 2.34 24.87 26.11
CA VAL A 305 1.61 25.96 25.44
C VAL A 305 2.37 26.47 24.21
N LEU A 306 3.70 26.63 24.32
CA LEU A 306 4.55 27.09 23.21
C LEU A 306 4.65 26.05 22.10
N GLU A 307 4.91 24.79 22.44
CA GLU A 307 4.95 23.69 21.44
C GLU A 307 3.63 23.56 20.69
N TYR A 308 2.51 23.64 21.41
CA TYR A 308 1.18 23.59 20.79
C TYR A 308 0.94 24.82 19.89
N PHE A 309 1.31 26.02 20.35
CA PHE A 309 1.19 27.25 19.55
C PHE A 309 1.97 27.16 18.24
N TYR A 310 3.23 26.72 18.28
CA TYR A 310 4.04 26.52 17.07
C TYR A 310 3.45 25.46 16.14
N SER A 311 2.93 24.36 16.70
CA SER A 311 2.24 23.33 15.92
C SER A 311 1.01 23.85 15.15
N THR A 312 0.37 24.94 15.60
CA THR A 312 -0.84 25.45 14.94
C THR A 312 -0.56 26.08 13.56
N HIS A 313 0.65 26.61 13.33
CA HIS A 313 1.00 27.27 12.07
C HIS A 313 0.96 26.27 10.91
N GLY A 314 1.69 25.16 11.04
CA GLY A 314 1.71 24.09 10.05
C GLY A 314 0.33 23.45 9.83
N ALA A 315 -0.41 23.20 10.92
CA ALA A 315 -1.76 22.63 10.83
C ALA A 315 -2.74 23.54 10.06
N ARG A 316 -2.76 24.85 10.39
CA ARG A 316 -3.62 25.82 9.70
C ARG A 316 -3.26 25.97 8.24
N LYS A 317 -1.96 26.06 7.92
CA LYS A 317 -1.49 26.14 6.55
C LYS A 317 -1.91 24.91 5.74
N GLY A 318 -1.71 23.70 6.28
CA GLY A 318 -2.12 22.46 5.62
C GLY A 318 -3.62 22.40 5.32
N LEU A 319 -4.46 22.81 6.27
CA LEU A 319 -5.92 22.88 6.07
C LEU A 319 -6.30 23.93 5.00
N ALA A 320 -5.70 25.13 5.07
CA ALA A 320 -5.95 26.19 4.09
C ALA A 320 -5.50 25.81 2.68
N ASP A 321 -4.30 25.24 2.55
CA ASP A 321 -3.74 24.80 1.26
C ASP A 321 -4.58 23.67 0.66
N THR A 322 -5.05 22.72 1.46
CA THR A 322 -5.93 21.65 1.00
C THR A 322 -7.22 22.23 0.43
N ALA A 323 -7.87 23.16 1.15
CA ALA A 323 -9.08 23.82 0.68
C ALA A 323 -8.86 24.61 -0.63
N LEU A 324 -7.74 25.33 -0.75
CA LEU A 324 -7.40 26.10 -1.96
C LEU A 324 -7.04 25.20 -3.15
N ARG A 325 -6.37 24.05 -2.92
CA ARG A 325 -5.95 23.12 -3.97
C ARG A 325 -7.12 22.37 -4.60
N THR A 326 -8.19 22.11 -3.85
CA THR A 326 -9.41 21.44 -4.37
C THR A 326 -9.98 22.16 -5.60
N ALA A 327 -10.06 23.50 -5.56
CA ALA A 327 -10.55 24.29 -6.69
C ALA A 327 -9.64 24.18 -7.93
N LYS A 328 -8.32 24.12 -7.74
CA LYS A 328 -7.35 24.05 -8.85
C LYS A 328 -7.38 22.70 -9.56
N SER A 329 -7.52 21.60 -8.81
CA SER A 329 -7.57 20.24 -9.38
C SER A 329 -8.78 20.04 -10.29
N GLY A 330 -9.97 20.48 -9.85
CA GLY A 330 -11.17 20.44 -10.69
C GLY A 330 -11.06 21.31 -11.95
N TYR A 331 -10.47 22.50 -11.82
CA TYR A 331 -10.25 23.39 -12.96
C TYR A 331 -9.30 22.79 -14.00
N LEU A 332 -8.20 22.16 -13.58
CA LEU A 332 -7.27 21.49 -14.49
C LEU A 332 -7.95 20.33 -15.23
N THR A 333 -8.71 19.50 -14.51
CA THR A 333 -9.44 18.37 -15.09
C THR A 333 -10.43 18.84 -16.17
N ARG A 334 -11.19 19.91 -15.88
CA ARG A 334 -12.09 20.53 -16.86
C ARG A 334 -11.34 20.98 -18.12
N ARG A 335 -10.21 21.68 -17.96
CA ARG A 335 -9.41 22.14 -19.11
C ARG A 335 -8.86 20.98 -19.94
N LEU A 336 -8.47 19.88 -19.31
CA LEU A 336 -8.01 18.70 -20.03
C LEU A 336 -9.15 18.07 -20.83
N VAL A 337 -10.33 17.91 -20.21
CA VAL A 337 -11.54 17.40 -20.88
C VAL A 337 -11.94 18.31 -22.05
N ASP A 338 -11.96 19.63 -21.86
CA ASP A 338 -12.32 20.59 -22.91
C ASP A 338 -11.42 20.48 -24.16
N VAL A 339 -10.17 20.02 -24.02
CA VAL A 339 -9.23 19.83 -25.13
C VAL A 339 -9.31 18.43 -25.74
N SER A 340 -9.61 17.40 -24.93
CA SER A 340 -9.58 16.00 -25.37
C SER A 340 -10.94 15.38 -25.65
N GLN A 341 -12.06 16.10 -25.45
CA GLN A 341 -13.42 15.55 -25.58
C GLN A 341 -13.72 14.92 -26.95
N ASP A 342 -13.14 15.47 -28.03
CA ASP A 342 -13.39 14.98 -29.39
C ASP A 342 -12.44 13.85 -29.83
N LEU A 343 -11.51 13.41 -28.95
CA LEU A 343 -10.62 12.28 -29.24
C LEU A 343 -11.35 10.95 -29.02
N ILE A 344 -11.66 10.27 -30.11
CA ILE A 344 -12.41 9.00 -30.13
C ILE A 344 -11.65 8.01 -31.02
N VAL A 345 -11.46 6.77 -30.55
CA VAL A 345 -10.91 5.67 -31.36
C VAL A 345 -11.95 5.27 -32.42
N ARG A 346 -11.60 5.40 -33.70
CA ARG A 346 -12.51 5.13 -34.84
C ARG A 346 -12.08 3.96 -35.73
N GLU A 347 -10.81 3.60 -35.71
CA GLU A 347 -10.20 2.60 -36.58
C GLU A 347 -9.33 1.67 -35.73
N GLU A 348 -9.24 0.39 -36.12
CA GLU A 348 -8.45 -0.63 -35.39
C GLU A 348 -6.95 -0.50 -35.64
N ASP A 349 -6.53 -0.21 -36.88
CA ASP A 349 -5.13 0.00 -37.26
C ASP A 349 -5.01 1.13 -38.30
N CYS A 350 -4.19 2.14 -37.99
CA CYS A 350 -3.88 3.23 -38.91
C CYS A 350 -2.77 2.88 -39.93
N GLY A 351 -2.08 1.74 -39.75
CA GLY A 351 -1.03 1.25 -40.63
C GLY A 351 0.31 2.00 -40.57
N THR A 352 0.47 2.94 -39.62
CA THR A 352 1.71 3.72 -39.50
C THR A 352 2.89 2.89 -39.01
N SER A 353 4.09 3.12 -39.55
CA SER A 353 5.35 2.58 -39.02
C SER A 353 6.08 3.59 -38.13
N GLU A 354 5.45 4.73 -37.83
CA GLU A 354 5.96 5.71 -36.90
C GLU A 354 5.66 5.30 -35.46
N GLY A 355 6.56 5.66 -34.55
CA GLY A 355 6.48 5.31 -33.15
C GLY A 355 7.55 6.03 -32.36
N ILE A 356 7.43 6.01 -31.05
CA ILE A 356 8.36 6.65 -30.12
C ILE A 356 9.29 5.60 -29.52
N VAL A 357 10.55 5.97 -29.29
CA VAL A 357 11.50 5.12 -28.57
C VAL A 357 11.34 5.36 -27.08
N VAL A 358 11.16 4.29 -26.32
CA VAL A 358 10.99 4.31 -24.86
C VAL A 358 12.14 3.58 -24.19
N THR A 359 12.66 4.20 -23.13
CA THR A 359 13.75 3.71 -22.27
C THR A 359 13.32 3.78 -20.81
N ASP A 360 14.16 3.31 -19.89
CA ASP A 360 14.02 3.63 -18.47
C ASP A 360 13.90 5.15 -18.27
N LEU A 361 13.00 5.57 -17.39
CA LEU A 361 12.91 6.96 -16.95
C LEU A 361 13.81 7.13 -15.73
N MET A 362 14.93 7.82 -15.92
CA MET A 362 15.90 8.09 -14.86
C MET A 362 15.83 9.55 -14.42
N ASN A 363 15.92 9.79 -13.11
CA ASN A 363 16.14 11.12 -12.53
C ASN A 363 17.24 11.03 -11.48
N ASP A 364 18.29 11.85 -11.63
CA ASP A 364 19.45 11.88 -10.75
C ASP A 364 20.08 10.50 -10.45
N GLY A 365 20.11 9.61 -11.45
CA GLY A 365 20.67 8.26 -11.33
C GLY A 365 19.75 7.23 -10.66
N VAL A 366 18.54 7.63 -10.23
CA VAL A 366 17.50 6.73 -9.73
C VAL A 366 16.53 6.44 -10.86
N VAL A 367 16.26 5.15 -11.11
CA VAL A 367 15.20 4.73 -12.03
C VAL A 367 13.86 5.05 -11.36
N ILE A 368 13.13 6.01 -11.93
CA ILE A 368 11.77 6.35 -11.49
C ILE A 368 10.80 5.28 -11.98
N GLU A 369 10.90 4.94 -13.26
CA GLU A 369 10.00 4.00 -13.93
C GLU A 369 10.82 3.12 -14.86
N SER A 370 10.71 1.81 -14.70
CA SER A 370 11.44 0.85 -15.51
C SER A 370 10.84 0.75 -16.91
N LEU A 371 11.64 0.29 -17.87
CA LEU A 371 11.22 0.03 -19.23
C LEU A 371 10.02 -0.92 -19.24
N LYS A 372 10.04 -1.97 -18.42
CA LYS A 372 8.95 -2.95 -18.27
C LYS A 372 7.60 -2.27 -18.03
N ASP A 373 7.52 -1.38 -17.04
CA ASP A 373 6.27 -0.71 -16.68
C ASP A 373 5.80 0.23 -17.79
N ARG A 374 6.73 0.88 -18.50
CA ARG A 374 6.41 1.82 -19.58
C ARG A 374 5.92 1.16 -20.88
N ILE A 375 6.38 -0.06 -21.17
CA ILE A 375 6.04 -0.80 -22.41
C ILE A 375 4.86 -1.75 -22.23
N THR A 376 4.54 -2.17 -21.01
CA THR A 376 3.44 -3.13 -20.77
C THR A 376 2.10 -2.56 -21.27
N GLY A 377 1.35 -3.36 -22.04
CA GLY A 377 0.07 -2.99 -22.64
C GLY A 377 0.18 -2.06 -23.86
N ARG A 378 1.40 -1.75 -24.33
CA ARG A 378 1.64 -0.99 -25.57
C ARG A 378 1.78 -1.95 -26.75
N VAL A 379 1.63 -1.42 -27.97
CA VAL A 379 1.89 -2.16 -29.20
C VAL A 379 3.28 -1.85 -29.72
N SER A 380 4.04 -2.90 -30.05
CA SER A 380 5.38 -2.80 -30.64
C SER A 380 5.31 -2.18 -32.04
N CYS A 381 6.24 -1.27 -32.34
CA CYS A 381 6.37 -0.71 -33.70
C CYS A 381 7.22 -1.61 -34.60
N ASN A 382 8.16 -2.35 -34.03
CA ASN A 382 9.07 -3.25 -34.73
C ASN A 382 9.13 -4.58 -33.96
N ALA A 383 9.51 -5.67 -34.64
CA ALA A 383 9.80 -6.93 -33.97
C ALA A 383 10.98 -6.77 -32.97
N ILE A 384 10.79 -7.28 -31.76
CA ILE A 384 11.76 -7.23 -30.67
C ILE A 384 12.40 -8.61 -30.55
N LEU A 385 13.68 -8.69 -30.90
CA LEU A 385 14.44 -9.94 -30.85
C LEU A 385 15.24 -10.04 -29.55
N ASP A 386 15.37 -11.25 -29.04
CA ASP A 386 16.29 -11.57 -27.96
C ASP A 386 17.75 -11.44 -28.47
N PRO A 387 18.60 -10.62 -27.82
CA PRO A 387 20.00 -10.45 -28.24
C PRO A 387 20.84 -11.72 -28.17
N GLU A 388 20.52 -12.67 -27.27
CA GLU A 388 21.30 -13.89 -27.07
C GLU A 388 20.87 -15.02 -28.01
N THR A 389 19.57 -15.19 -28.20
CA THR A 389 19.02 -16.32 -28.99
C THR A 389 18.65 -15.95 -30.41
N GLY A 390 18.41 -14.66 -30.69
CA GLY A 390 17.90 -14.18 -31.97
C GLY A 390 16.43 -14.53 -32.21
N GLU A 391 15.73 -15.11 -31.23
CA GLU A 391 14.30 -15.42 -31.33
C GLU A 391 13.45 -14.16 -31.12
N SER A 392 12.29 -14.10 -31.80
CA SER A 392 11.34 -13.00 -31.63
C SER A 392 10.64 -13.12 -30.27
N ILE A 393 10.79 -12.10 -29.43
CA ILE A 393 10.06 -11.98 -28.15
C ILE A 393 8.67 -11.40 -28.38
N VAL A 394 8.59 -10.40 -29.27
CA VAL A 394 7.36 -9.70 -29.65
C VAL A 394 7.43 -9.39 -31.14
N ASP A 395 6.41 -9.77 -31.89
CA ASP A 395 6.36 -9.48 -33.33
C ASP A 395 5.97 -8.01 -33.59
N GLU A 396 6.07 -7.55 -34.84
CA GLU A 396 5.61 -6.21 -35.23
C GLU A 396 4.08 -6.10 -35.09
N ASN A 397 3.61 -4.96 -34.56
CA ASN A 397 2.19 -4.69 -34.29
C ASN A 397 1.55 -5.65 -33.27
N GLU A 398 2.36 -6.24 -32.40
CA GLU A 398 1.88 -7.12 -31.35
C GLU A 398 1.83 -6.40 -29.99
N GLU A 399 0.80 -6.70 -29.19
CA GLU A 399 0.68 -6.17 -27.83
C GLU A 399 1.74 -6.78 -26.90
N ILE A 400 2.41 -5.91 -26.16
CA ILE A 400 3.41 -6.29 -25.16
C ILE A 400 2.69 -6.65 -23.86
N THR A 401 2.43 -7.95 -23.69
CA THR A 401 1.86 -8.50 -22.44
C THR A 401 2.86 -8.42 -21.27
N PRO A 402 2.39 -8.49 -20.01
CA PRO A 402 3.29 -8.45 -18.84
C PRO A 402 4.40 -9.52 -18.88
N GLU A 403 4.09 -10.73 -19.34
CA GLU A 403 5.07 -11.82 -19.48
C GLU A 403 6.14 -11.51 -20.52
N LYS A 404 5.75 -10.88 -21.63
CA LYS A 404 6.68 -10.45 -22.68
C LYS A 404 7.53 -9.26 -22.21
N ALA A 405 6.96 -8.31 -21.49
CA ALA A 405 7.70 -7.21 -20.89
C ALA A 405 8.78 -7.71 -19.93
N GLU A 406 8.50 -8.75 -19.12
CA GLU A 406 9.51 -9.41 -18.30
C GLU A 406 10.62 -10.09 -19.09
N LYS A 407 10.29 -10.73 -20.22
CA LYS A 407 11.29 -11.33 -21.10
C LYS A 407 12.21 -10.27 -21.71
N ILE A 408 11.65 -9.14 -22.16
CA ILE A 408 12.42 -8.00 -22.71
C ILE A 408 13.40 -7.46 -21.68
N GLU A 409 12.94 -7.24 -20.45
CA GLU A 409 13.79 -6.77 -19.35
C GLU A 409 14.90 -7.78 -19.01
N LYS A 410 14.58 -9.08 -18.95
CA LYS A 410 15.56 -10.15 -18.70
C LYS A 410 16.59 -10.30 -19.83
N ALA A 411 16.19 -10.04 -21.07
CA ALA A 411 17.08 -10.07 -22.23
C ALA A 411 18.05 -8.86 -22.27
N GLY A 412 17.92 -7.92 -21.33
CA GLY A 412 18.81 -6.76 -21.23
C GLY A 412 18.60 -5.68 -22.30
N ILE A 413 17.43 -5.68 -22.95
CA ILE A 413 17.06 -4.68 -23.95
C ILE A 413 16.80 -3.35 -23.25
N LYS A 414 17.45 -2.27 -23.71
CA LYS A 414 17.40 -0.95 -23.06
C LYS A 414 16.42 0.03 -23.69
N GLU A 415 16.07 -0.19 -24.95
CA GLU A 415 15.19 0.69 -25.70
C GLU A 415 14.24 -0.13 -26.57
N VAL A 416 12.98 0.30 -26.61
CA VAL A 416 11.94 -0.34 -27.42
C VAL A 416 11.16 0.75 -28.15
N LYS A 417 10.95 0.57 -29.45
CA LYS A 417 10.10 1.45 -30.26
C LYS A 417 8.65 0.98 -30.19
N ILE A 418 7.76 1.83 -29.67
CA ILE A 418 6.33 1.54 -29.49
C ILE A 418 5.47 2.52 -30.28
N ARG A 419 4.27 2.09 -30.65
CA ARG A 419 3.26 3.00 -31.23
C ARG A 419 2.72 3.95 -30.16
N SER A 420 2.38 5.17 -30.58
CA SER A 420 1.89 6.24 -29.71
C SER A 420 0.71 6.94 -30.35
N VAL A 421 -0.19 7.49 -29.55
CA VAL A 421 -1.33 8.30 -30.03
C VAL A 421 -0.89 9.64 -30.67
N LEU A 422 0.40 9.98 -30.58
CA LEU A 422 0.99 11.21 -31.15
C LEU A 422 1.55 11.03 -32.56
N THR A 423 1.69 9.79 -33.03
CA THR A 423 2.32 9.37 -34.29
C THR A 423 1.31 8.57 -35.11
#